data_AF-A0A9E1NB29-F1
#
_entry.id   AF-A0A9E1NB29-F1
#
_cell.length_a   1.000
_cell.length_b   1.000
_cell.length_c   1.000
_cell.angle_alpha   90.00
_cell.angle_beta   90.00
_cell.angle_gamma   90.00
#
_symmetry.space_group_name_H-M   'P 1'
#
loop_
_entity.id
_entity.type
_entity.pdbx_description
1 polymer ?
#
loop_
_entity_poly.entity_id
_entity_poly.type
_entity_poly.pdbx_seq_one_letter_code
_entity_poly.pdbx_strand_id
1 'polypeptide(L)'
;ASVGLRAPVAQGLMSLTWMMEAVALDGVPTAINIATDFRSPIFWDDSVDVFAKIKEGGDTDLLVMKADGSVCSLGRVSDLVR
;
A
#
# COMPACT_ATOMS: atom_id res chain seq x y z
N ALA A 1 25.55 12.02 4.05
CA ALA A 1 25.19 11.80 5.46
C ALA A 1 24.14 10.71 5.53
N SER A 2 24.28 9.71 6.41
CA SER A 2 23.18 8.77 6.65
C SER A 2 22.05 9.53 7.35
N VAL A 3 20.82 9.34 6.89
CA VAL A 3 19.62 10.06 7.38
C VAL A 3 19.12 9.56 8.76
N GLY A 4 20.02 9.02 9.60
CA GLY A 4 19.67 8.53 10.94
C GLY A 4 18.75 7.30 10.99
N LEU A 5 18.56 6.62 9.86
CA LEU A 5 17.72 5.42 9.77
C LEU A 5 18.49 4.18 10.27
N ARG A 6 17.79 3.26 10.96
CA ARG A 6 18.40 2.03 11.50
C ARG A 6 18.92 1.08 10.42
N ALA A 7 18.33 1.13 9.23
CA ALA A 7 18.61 0.25 8.11
C ALA A 7 18.10 0.90 6.80
N PRO A 8 18.46 0.35 5.62
CA PRO A 8 17.83 0.73 4.35
C PRO A 8 16.31 0.59 4.39
N VAL A 9 15.61 1.56 3.80
CA VAL A 9 14.14 1.63 3.79
C VAL A 9 13.66 1.39 2.37
N ALA A 10 12.61 0.57 2.23
CA ALA A 10 11.87 0.41 1.00
C ALA A 10 11.31 1.77 0.56
N GLN A 11 11.42 2.07 -0.72
CA GLN A 11 10.88 3.31 -1.25
C GLN A 11 9.36 3.38 -1.01
N GLY A 12 8.80 4.55 -0.66
CA GLY A 12 7.39 4.65 -0.28
C GLY A 12 6.42 4.08 -1.33
N LEU A 13 6.67 4.31 -2.63
CA LEU A 13 5.83 3.75 -3.70
C LEU A 13 5.95 2.22 -3.84
N MET A 14 6.92 1.57 -3.19
CA MET A 14 7.04 0.11 -3.16
C MET A 14 5.82 -0.51 -2.46
N SER A 15 5.39 0.05 -1.31
CA SER A 15 4.19 -0.45 -0.62
C SER A 15 2.92 -0.20 -1.44
N LEU A 16 2.85 0.94 -2.14
CA LEU A 16 1.78 1.20 -3.10
C LEU A 16 1.76 0.18 -4.24
N THR A 17 2.93 -0.18 -4.77
CA THR A 17 3.03 -1.18 -5.85
C THR A 17 2.49 -2.54 -5.41
N TRP A 18 2.80 -2.98 -4.18
CA TRP A 18 2.24 -4.21 -3.63
C TRP A 18 0.72 -4.11 -3.45
N MET A 19 0.22 -2.98 -2.95
CA MET A 19 -1.23 -2.75 -2.81
C MET A 19 -1.98 -2.84 -4.15
N MET A 20 -1.35 -2.44 -5.27
CA MET A 20 -1.97 -2.49 -6.59
C MET A 20 -2.24 -3.90 -7.10
N GLU A 21 -1.57 -4.93 -6.57
CA GLU A 21 -1.91 -6.33 -6.88
C GLU A 21 -3.38 -6.62 -6.55
N ALA A 22 -3.83 -6.20 -5.36
CA ALA A 22 -5.21 -6.42 -4.93
C ALA A 22 -6.23 -5.67 -5.81
N VAL A 23 -5.87 -4.50 -6.34
CA VAL A 23 -6.72 -3.70 -7.23
C VAL A 23 -6.85 -4.36 -8.61
N ALA A 24 -5.79 -5.02 -9.06
CA ALA A 24 -5.72 -5.67 -10.37
C ALA A 24 -6.22 -7.14 -10.38
N LEU A 25 -6.58 -7.73 -9.24
CA LEU A 25 -7.03 -9.12 -9.13
C LEU A 25 -8.19 -9.47 -10.07
N ASP A 26 -9.12 -8.53 -10.28
CA ASP A 26 -10.30 -8.68 -11.16
C ASP A 26 -10.12 -7.97 -12.51
N GLY A 27 -8.88 -7.92 -12.99
CA GLY A 27 -8.51 -7.20 -14.21
C GLY A 27 -7.97 -5.79 -13.93
N VAL A 28 -7.12 -5.33 -14.86
CA VAL A 28 -6.44 -4.04 -14.76
C VAL A 28 -7.44 -2.91 -15.03
N PRO A 29 -7.65 -1.98 -14.08
CA PRO A 29 -8.50 -0.82 -14.32
C PRO A 29 -7.96 0.06 -15.45
N THR A 30 -8.86 0.66 -16.22
CA THR A 30 -8.53 1.66 -17.24
C THR A 30 -8.45 3.08 -16.67
N ALA A 31 -9.12 3.33 -15.54
CA ALA A 31 -9.02 4.58 -14.77
C ALA A 31 -9.21 4.31 -13.28
N ILE A 32 -8.45 5.05 -12.45
CA ILE A 32 -8.52 5.03 -10.98
C ILE A 32 -8.12 6.39 -10.41
N ASN A 33 -8.73 6.77 -9.30
CA ASN A 33 -8.21 7.78 -8.39
C ASN A 33 -7.56 7.07 -7.20
N ILE A 34 -6.34 7.48 -6.82
CA ILE A 34 -5.57 6.84 -5.75
C ILE A 34 -5.06 7.90 -4.77
N ALA A 35 -5.24 7.63 -3.48
CA ALA A 35 -4.60 8.35 -2.39
C ALA A 35 -3.83 7.38 -1.50
N THR A 36 -2.68 7.80 -0.97
CA THR A 36 -1.88 6.98 -0.05
C THR A 36 -1.18 7.83 1.00
N ASP A 37 -1.28 7.39 2.26
CA ASP A 37 -0.53 7.94 3.38
C ASP A 37 0.60 6.99 3.78
N PHE A 38 1.85 7.46 3.78
CA PHE A 38 3.00 6.72 4.29
C PHE A 38 3.26 7.12 5.75
N ARG A 39 3.01 6.18 6.68
CA ARG A 39 2.96 6.45 8.13
C ARG A 39 4.24 6.06 8.86
N SER A 40 4.87 4.96 8.45
CA SER A 40 6.12 4.49 9.04
C SER A 40 7.03 3.85 7.98
N PRO A 41 8.37 3.96 8.14
CA PRO A 41 9.31 3.38 7.20
C PRO A 41 9.24 1.86 7.25
N ILE A 42 9.25 1.21 6.08
CA ILE A 42 9.41 -0.24 5.94
C ILE A 42 10.88 -0.50 5.67
N PHE A 43 11.58 -1.16 6.59
CA PHE A 43 12.98 -1.50 6.41
C PHE A 43 13.12 -2.75 5.54
N TRP A 44 14.27 -2.91 4.90
CA TRP A 44 14.56 -4.05 4.02
C TRP A 44 14.42 -5.42 4.70
N ASP A 45 14.52 -5.46 6.03
CA ASP A 45 14.42 -6.65 6.89
C ASP A 45 13.05 -6.77 7.59
N ASP A 46 12.11 -5.86 7.34
CA ASP A 46 10.75 -5.97 7.87
C ASP A 46 9.93 -6.97 7.05
N SER A 47 9.11 -7.77 7.72
CA SER A 47 8.00 -8.48 7.11
C SER A 47 6.73 -7.64 7.23
N VAL A 48 5.97 -7.52 6.14
CA VAL A 48 4.72 -6.78 6.11
C VAL A 48 3.59 -7.62 5.55
N ASP A 49 2.39 -7.38 6.09
CA ASP A 49 1.13 -7.91 5.56
C ASP A 49 0.42 -6.80 4.78
N VAL A 50 -0.14 -7.17 3.62
CA VAL A 50 -0.93 -6.28 2.77
C VAL A 50 -2.38 -6.73 2.80
N PHE A 51 -3.26 -5.83 3.21
CA PHE A 51 -4.69 -6.06 3.29
C PHE A 51 -5.43 -5.17 2.31
N ALA A 52 -6.46 -5.71 1.69
CA ALA A 52 -7.38 -4.97 0.85
C ALA A 52 -8.81 -5.27 1.27
N LYS A 53 -9.63 -4.22 1.31
CA LYS A 53 -11.07 -4.32 1.49
C LYS A 53 -11.76 -3.70 0.29
N ILE A 54 -12.25 -4.57 -0.59
CA ILE A 54 -13.04 -4.19 -1.76
C ILE A 54 -14.46 -3.86 -1.29
N LYS A 55 -14.97 -2.71 -1.71
CA LYS A 55 -16.32 -2.21 -1.43
C LYS A 55 -17.22 -2.42 -2.65
N GLU A 56 -18.52 -2.22 -2.44
CA GLU A 56 -19.49 -2.16 -3.52
C GLU A 56 -19.10 -1.06 -4.52
N GLY A 57 -19.17 -1.37 -5.83
CA GLY A 57 -18.72 -0.45 -6.88
C GLY A 57 -17.21 -0.48 -7.19
N GLY A 58 -16.40 -1.27 -6.48
CA GLY A 58 -14.98 -1.47 -6.80
C GLY A 58 -14.01 -0.55 -6.05
N ASP A 59 -14.51 0.44 -5.31
CA ASP A 59 -13.72 1.23 -4.37
C ASP A 59 -12.97 0.31 -3.40
N THR A 60 -11.69 0.60 -3.14
CA THR A 60 -10.84 -0.30 -2.35
C THR A 60 -10.09 0.49 -1.29
N ASP A 61 -10.24 0.11 -0.01
CA ASP A 61 -9.34 0.55 1.05
C ASP A 61 -8.19 -0.45 1.18
N LEU A 62 -6.97 0.05 1.36
CA LEU A 62 -5.74 -0.74 1.39
C LEU A 62 -4.95 -0.41 2.66
N LEU A 63 -4.27 -1.41 3.21
CA LEU A 63 -3.51 -1.29 4.45
C LEU A 63 -2.25 -2.14 4.37
N VAL A 64 -1.12 -1.57 4.75
CA VAL A 64 0.14 -2.30 4.95
C VAL A 64 0.54 -2.19 6.42
N MET A 65 0.74 -3.33 7.07
CA MET A 65 1.13 -3.43 8.48
C MET A 65 2.40 -4.26 8.63
N LYS A 66 3.21 -3.96 9.66
CA LYS A 66 4.29 -4.88 10.07
C LYS A 66 3.74 -5.94 11.02
N ALA A 67 4.55 -6.98 11.24
CA ALA A 67 4.25 -8.04 12.19
C ALA A 67 4.01 -7.55 13.64
N ASP A 68 4.55 -6.39 14.03
CA ASP A 68 4.32 -5.77 15.35
C ASP A 68 2.98 -5.02 15.46
N GLY A 69 2.18 -5.01 14.39
CA GLY A 69 0.90 -4.31 14.32
C GLY A 69 1.01 -2.82 13.94
N SER A 70 2.20 -2.29 13.71
CA SER A 70 2.37 -0.91 13.26
C SER A 70 1.90 -0.72 11.82
N VAL A 71 1.15 0.37 11.60
CA VAL A 71 0.68 0.75 10.27
C VAL A 71 1.80 1.43 9.49
N CYS A 72 2.10 0.91 8.30
CA CYS A 72 3.11 1.45 7.39
C CYS A 72 2.49 2.35 6.32
N SER A 73 1.41 1.89 5.70
CA SER A 73 0.76 2.61 4.61
C SER A 73 -0.75 2.40 4.66
N LEU A 74 -1.49 3.45 4.34
CA LEU A 74 -2.93 3.41 4.12
C LEU A 74 -3.17 3.85 2.68
N GLY A 75 -3.95 3.10 1.92
CA GLY A 75 -4.33 3.44 0.56
C GLY A 75 -5.84 3.53 0.41
N ARG A 76 -6.29 4.36 -0.52
CA ARG A 76 -7.66 4.35 -1.02
C ARG A 76 -7.64 4.45 -2.53
N VAL A 77 -8.37 3.55 -3.17
CA VAL A 77 -8.72 3.63 -4.59
C VAL A 77 -10.20 3.94 -4.71
N SER A 78 -10.54 4.95 -5.50
CA SER A 78 -11.90 5.35 -5.82
C SER A 78 -12.08 5.56 -7.31
N ASP A 79 -13.33 5.68 -7.75
CA ASP A 79 -13.70 6.00 -9.13
C ASP A 79 -13.09 5.01 -10.13
N LEU A 80 -13.05 3.74 -9.73
CA LEU A 80 -12.43 2.66 -10.49
C LEU A 80 -13.30 2.33 -11.71
N VAL A 81 -12.69 2.33 -12.90
CA VAL A 81 -13.30 1.93 -14.17
C VAL A 81 -12.57 0.72 -14.74
N ARG A 82 -13.32 -0.31 -15.14
CA ARG A 82 -12.81 -1.50 -15.85
C ARG A 82 -13.37 -1.55 -17.26
#